data_AF-A0A950GZ18-F1
#
_entry.id   AF-A0A950GZ18-F1
#
_cell.length_a   1.000
_cell.length_b   1.000
_cell.length_c   1.000
_cell.angle_alpha   90.00
_cell.angle_beta   90.00
_cell.angle_gamma   90.00
#
_symmetry.space_group_name_H-M   'P 1'
#
loop_
_entity.id
_entity.type
_entity.pdbx_description
1 polymer ?
#
loop_
_entity_poly.entity_id
_entity_poly.type
_entity_poly.pdbx_seq_one_letter_code
_entity_poly.pdbx_strand_id
1 'polypeptide(L)'
;MTTRSVRVKPHYLGLLNGISVGEGRGGVLLRTWADATTDDPLKETLSFVAGRECDHSEVFTARVREFGFEIRETADTTGDLCALLASDISD
;
A
#
# COMPACT_ATOMS: atom_id res chain seq x y z
N MET A 1 -14.48 -27.29 27.50
CA MET A 1 -13.13 -26.70 27.62
C MET A 1 -12.67 -26.32 26.23
N THR A 2 -12.69 -25.04 25.88
CA THR A 2 -12.24 -24.57 24.55
C THR A 2 -10.74 -24.32 24.65
N THR A 3 -9.94 -25.21 24.07
CA THR A 3 -8.49 -25.05 23.96
C THR A 3 -8.22 -23.81 23.13
N ARG A 4 -7.75 -22.73 23.75
CA ARG A 4 -7.30 -21.53 23.05
C ARG A 4 -6.07 -21.91 22.23
N SER A 5 -6.25 -22.07 20.91
CA SER A 5 -5.14 -22.25 19.99
C SER A 5 -4.12 -21.14 20.22
N VAL A 6 -2.87 -21.51 20.52
CA VAL A 6 -1.78 -20.55 20.67
C VAL A 6 -1.58 -19.91 19.31
N ARG A 7 -1.85 -18.59 19.20
CA ARG A 7 -1.53 -17.81 18.01
C ARG A 7 -0.01 -17.76 17.85
N VAL A 8 0.54 -18.69 17.07
CA VAL A 8 1.95 -18.67 16.69
C VAL A 8 2.12 -17.56 15.66
N LYS A 9 2.89 -16.53 15.99
CA LYS A 9 3.23 -15.45 15.06
C LYS A 9 4.10 -16.01 13.93
N PRO A 10 3.66 -15.96 12.65
CA PRO A 10 4.52 -16.36 11.55
C PRO A 10 5.78 -15.48 11.50
N HIS A 11 6.94 -16.07 11.21
CA HIS A 11 8.21 -15.33 11.12
C HIS A 11 8.17 -14.24 10.04
N TYR A 12 7.35 -14.43 9.00
CA TYR A 12 7.12 -13.49 7.91
C TYR A 12 6.00 -12.47 8.16
N LEU A 13 5.36 -12.45 9.34
CA LEU A 13 4.25 -11.52 9.59
C LEU A 13 4.67 -10.05 9.42
N GLY A 14 5.91 -9.72 9.84
CA GLY A 14 6.45 -8.37 9.66
C GLY A 14 6.63 -8.00 8.19
N LEU A 15 7.00 -8.98 7.34
CA LEU A 15 7.11 -8.78 5.90
C LEU A 15 5.74 -8.51 5.27
N LEU A 16 4.72 -9.30 5.62
CA LEU A 16 3.35 -9.09 5.10
C LEU A 16 2.80 -7.72 5.51
N ASN A 17 3.07 -7.28 6.74
CA ASN A 17 2.73 -5.94 7.20
C ASN A 17 3.44 -4.86 6.37
N GLY A 18 4.75 -5.02 6.17
CA GLY A 18 5.55 -4.07 5.41
C GLY A 18 5.08 -3.94 3.96
N ILE A 19 4.77 -5.07 3.31
CA ILE A 19 4.23 -5.07 1.94
C ILE A 19 2.86 -4.38 1.92
N SER A 20 1.94 -4.76 2.81
CA SER A 20 0.60 -4.16 2.84
C SER A 20 0.64 -2.62 2.97
N VAL A 21 1.45 -2.10 3.90
CA VAL A 21 1.61 -0.65 4.10
C VAL A 21 2.32 0.00 2.90
N GLY A 22 3.38 -0.63 2.39
CA GLY A 22 4.17 -0.12 1.27
C GLY A 22 3.34 0.01 -0.01
N GLU A 23 2.64 -1.06 -0.40
CA GLU A 23 1.78 -1.09 -1.60
C GLU A 23 0.62 -0.09 -1.47
N GLY A 24 -0.02 0.01 -0.30
CA GLY A 24 -1.10 0.98 -0.08
C GLY A 24 -0.63 2.43 -0.28
N ARG A 25 0.56 2.77 0.24
CA ARG A 25 1.19 4.08 0.03
C ARG A 25 1.64 4.28 -1.41
N GLY A 26 2.20 3.25 -2.04
CA GLY A 26 2.58 3.25 -3.45
C GLY A 26 1.39 3.57 -4.35
N GLY A 27 0.24 2.96 -4.10
CA GLY A 27 -1.01 3.25 -4.80
C GLY A 27 -1.43 4.71 -4.68
N VAL A 28 -1.36 5.30 -3.49
CA VAL A 28 -1.67 6.73 -3.27
C VAL A 28 -0.71 7.64 -4.05
N LEU A 29 0.59 7.36 -4.01
CA LEU A 29 1.60 8.16 -4.71
C LEU A 29 1.42 8.09 -6.23
N LEU A 30 1.28 6.88 -6.78
CA LEU A 30 1.07 6.68 -8.20
C LEU A 30 -0.23 7.31 -8.69
N ARG A 31 -1.29 7.24 -7.88
CA ARG A 31 -2.55 7.91 -8.17
C ARG A 31 -2.39 9.43 -8.18
N THR A 32 -1.63 9.97 -7.23
CA THR A 32 -1.35 11.41 -7.14
C THR A 32 -0.62 11.88 -8.40
N TRP A 33 0.38 11.13 -8.85
CA TRP A 33 1.09 11.44 -10.09
C TRP A 33 0.19 11.32 -11.32
N ALA A 34 -0.64 10.27 -11.40
CA ALA A 34 -1.60 10.09 -12.49
C ALA A 34 -2.59 11.24 -12.61
N ASP A 35 -2.97 11.85 -11.48
CA ASP A 35 -3.91 12.97 -11.45
C ASP A 35 -3.25 14.32 -11.81
N ALA A 36 -1.93 14.42 -11.69
CA ALA A 36 -1.16 15.63 -11.98
C ALA A 36 -0.60 15.69 -13.41
N THR A 37 -0.22 14.54 -13.97
CA THR A 37 0.44 14.48 -15.27
C THR A 37 -0.48 14.92 -16.42
N THR A 38 0.13 15.55 -17.43
CA THR A 38 -0.55 15.95 -18.68
C THR A 38 -0.40 14.94 -19.82
N ASP A 39 0.43 13.91 -19.64
CA ASP A 39 0.64 12.82 -20.61
C ASP A 39 -0.45 11.74 -20.42
N ASP A 40 -1.38 11.65 -21.37
CA ASP A 40 -2.52 10.73 -21.32
C ASP A 40 -2.10 9.23 -21.25
N PRO A 41 -1.17 8.72 -22.09
CA PRO A 41 -0.62 7.37 -21.95
C PRO A 41 0.01 7.09 -20.58
N LEU A 42 0.76 8.05 -20.03
CA LEU A 42 1.38 7.91 -18.71
C LEU A 42 0.31 7.86 -17.62
N LYS A 43 -0.67 8.74 -17.68
CA LYS A 43 -1.82 8.77 -16.77
C LYS A 43 -2.57 7.45 -16.74
N GLU A 44 -2.85 6.86 -17.90
CA GLU A 44 -3.52 5.56 -17.99
C GLU A 44 -2.70 4.46 -17.29
N THR A 45 -1.40 4.43 -17.57
CA THR A 45 -0.47 3.46 -16.99
C THR A 45 -0.37 3.61 -15.48
N LEU A 46 -0.16 4.83 -14.98
CA LEU A 46 -0.05 5.12 -13.54
C LEU A 46 -1.36 4.79 -12.82
N SER A 47 -2.51 5.14 -13.41
CA SER A 47 -3.82 4.83 -12.82
C SER A 47 -4.05 3.32 -12.70
N PHE A 48 -3.65 2.54 -13.72
CA PHE A 48 -3.75 1.09 -13.68
C PHE A 48 -2.86 0.49 -12.59
N VAL A 49 -1.58 0.88 -12.54
CA VAL A 49 -0.65 0.36 -11.53
C VAL A 49 -1.08 0.79 -10.13
N ALA A 50 -1.52 2.03 -9.92
CA ALA A 50 -2.04 2.50 -8.64
C ALA A 50 -3.17 1.61 -8.11
N GLY A 51 -4.10 1.19 -8.97
CA GLY A 51 -5.16 0.23 -8.60
C GLY A 51 -4.60 -1.13 -8.19
N ARG A 52 -3.59 -1.64 -8.89
CA ARG A 52 -2.93 -2.92 -8.57
C ARG A 52 -2.24 -2.90 -7.19
N GLU A 53 -1.56 -1.82 -6.87
CA GLU A 53 -0.90 -1.65 -5.56
C GLU A 53 -1.94 -1.62 -4.42
N CYS A 54 -3.09 -0.98 -4.63
CA CYS A 54 -4.20 -1.01 -3.68
C CYS A 54 -4.75 -2.44 -3.50
N ASP A 55 -5.00 -3.17 -4.60
CA ASP A 55 -5.44 -4.58 -4.54
C ASP A 55 -4.44 -5.45 -3.76
N HIS A 56 -3.15 -5.28 -3.99
CA HIS A 56 -2.11 -5.99 -3.24
C HIS A 56 -2.18 -5.67 -1.75
N SER A 57 -2.27 -4.38 -1.40
CA SER A 57 -2.39 -3.93 -0.01
C SER A 57 -3.56 -4.61 0.72
N GLU A 58 -4.71 -4.72 0.06
CA GLU A 58 -5.90 -5.38 0.59
C GLU A 58 -5.70 -6.89 0.76
N VAL A 59 -5.10 -7.58 -0.22
CA VAL A 59 -4.78 -9.01 -0.14
C VAL A 59 -3.86 -9.31 1.04
N PHE A 60 -2.81 -8.51 1.23
CA PHE A 60 -1.89 -8.69 2.35
C PHE A 60 -2.52 -8.33 3.70
N THR A 61 -3.37 -7.30 3.75
CA THR A 61 -4.19 -6.97 4.94
C THR A 61 -5.08 -8.14 5.33
N ALA A 62 -5.80 -8.72 4.38
CA ALA A 62 -6.66 -9.87 4.61
C ALA A 62 -5.84 -11.05 5.15
N ARG A 63 -4.68 -11.33 4.56
CA ARG A 63 -3.79 -12.40 5.03
C ARG A 63 -3.29 -12.19 6.45
N VAL A 64 -2.93 -10.96 6.84
CA VAL A 64 -2.53 -10.65 8.22
C VAL A 64 -3.70 -10.88 9.20
N ARG A 65 -4.92 -10.50 8.81
CA ARG A 65 -6.14 -10.73 9.59
C ARG A 65 -6.50 -12.20 9.74
N GLU A 66 -6.28 -13.03 8.71
CA GLU A 66 -6.47 -14.49 8.78
C GLU A 66 -5.59 -15.13 9.87
N PHE A 67 -4.39 -14.60 10.11
CA PHE A 67 -3.52 -15.04 11.21
C PHE A 67 -3.96 -14.49 12.59
N GLY A 68 -5.00 -13.67 12.64
CA GLY A 68 -5.50 -13.04 13.87
C GLY A 68 -4.64 -11.88 14.34
N PHE A 69 -3.96 -11.19 13.43
CA PHE A 69 -3.19 -9.97 13.69
C PHE A 69 -3.78 -8.79 12.89
N GLU A 70 -3.32 -7.58 13.19
CA GLU A 70 -3.74 -6.35 12.51
C GLU A 70 -2.53 -5.68 11.85
N ILE A 71 -2.80 -4.89 10.81
CA ILE A 71 -1.80 -4.04 10.19
C ILE A 71 -1.35 -2.97 11.17
N ARG A 72 -0.04 -2.77 11.22
CA ARG A 72 0.65 -1.73 11.97
C ARG A 72 1.22 -0.73 11.00
N GLU A 73 0.64 0.44 11.00
CA GLU A 73 1.18 1.61 10.31
C GLU A 73 2.48 2.06 10.96
N THR A 74 3.41 2.53 10.12
CA THR A 74 4.53 3.37 10.56
C THR A 74 4.17 4.83 10.35
N ALA A 75 5.00 5.76 10.81
CA ALA A 75 4.81 7.18 10.49
C ALA A 75 4.59 7.34 8.98
N ASP A 76 3.54 8.06 8.62
CA ASP A 76 3.29 8.39 7.23
C ASP A 76 4.27 9.48 6.79
N THR A 77 5.02 9.18 5.74
CA THR A 77 6.02 10.08 5.14
C THR A 77 5.67 10.41 3.69
N THR A 78 4.46 10.06 3.24
CA THR A 78 4.06 10.23 1.83
C THR A 78 3.69 11.68 1.49
N GLY A 79 3.33 12.51 2.47
CA GLY A 79 2.87 13.88 2.24
C GLY A 79 3.82 14.73 1.39
N ASP A 80 5.11 14.78 1.73
CA ASP A 80 6.11 15.53 0.97
C ASP A 80 6.30 14.98 -0.46
N LEU A 81 6.17 13.66 -0.62
CA LEU A 81 6.26 13.00 -1.91
C LEU A 81 5.01 13.27 -2.76
N CYS A 82 3.81 13.26 -2.17
CA CYS A 82 2.58 13.65 -2.86
C CYS A 82 2.67 15.09 -3.35
N ALA A 83 3.19 16.01 -2.53
CA ALA A 83 3.39 17.40 -2.94
C ALA A 83 4.37 17.52 -4.13
N LEU A 84 5.45 16.73 -4.12
CA LEU A 84 6.40 16.66 -5.24
C LEU A 84 5.75 16.09 -6.51
N LEU A 85 5.02 14.97 -6.40
CA LEU A 85 4.36 14.30 -7.53
C LEU A 85 3.16 15.07 -8.09
N ALA A 86 2.61 16.00 -7.32
CA ALA A 86 1.57 16.92 -7.78
C ALA A 86 2.14 18.21 -8.40
N SER A 87 3.46 18.35 -8.47
CA SER A 87 4.13 19.54 -9.00
C SER A 87 4.55 19.35 -10.46
N ASP A 88 4.84 20.46 -11.14
CA ASP A 88 5.31 20.45 -12.53
C ASP A 88 6.71 19.82 -12.73
N ILE A 89 7.37 19.35 -11.67
CA ILE A 89 8.71 18.71 -11.72
C ILE A 89 8.61 17.21 -12.03
N SER A 90 7.45 16.57 -11.81
CA SER A 90 7.30 15.12 -11.97
C SER A 90 7.03 14.66 -13.40
N ASP A 91 6.83 15.58 -14.35
CA ASP A 91 6.63 15.31 -15.78
C ASP A 91 7.94 15.47 -16.58
#